data_AF-A0A174AXW3-F1
#
_entry.id   AF-A0A174AXW3-F1
#
_cell.length_a   1.000
_cell.length_b   1.000
_cell.length_c   1.000
_cell.angle_alpha   90.00
_cell.angle_beta   90.00
_cell.angle_gamma   90.00
#
_symmetry.space_group_name_H-M   'P 1'
#
loop_
_entity.id
_entity.type
_entity.pdbx_description
1 polymer ?
#
loop_
_entity_poly.entity_id
_entity_poly.type
_entity_poly.pdbx_seq_one_letter_code
_entity_poly.pdbx_strand_id
1 'polypeptide(L)' 'MAKKIKCPGLLCGSTDVTQIGEKTRTSVNLNPLHPFTLVNTKSAKKQKFHCNKCGRIFTAKI' A
#
# COMPACT_ATOMS: atom_id res chain seq x y z
N MET A 1 3.56 -16.98 3.22
CA MET A 1 4.68 -16.30 2.52
C MET A 1 4.16 -14.96 2.01
N ALA A 2 4.70 -13.82 2.48
CA ALA A 2 4.28 -12.51 2.00
C ALA A 2 4.55 -12.35 0.49
N LYS A 3 3.58 -11.86 -0.27
CA LYS A 3 3.71 -11.71 -1.73
C LYS A 3 4.75 -10.62 -2.02
N LYS A 4 5.93 -11.01 -2.51
CA LYS A 4 6.98 -10.05 -2.89
C LYS A 4 6.48 -9.20 -4.07
N ILE A 5 6.42 -7.89 -3.88
CA ILE A 5 6.01 -6.93 -4.90
C ILE A 5 7.13 -6.82 -5.93
N LYS A 6 6.79 -7.01 -7.21
CA LYS A 6 7.74 -6.91 -8.33
C LYS A 6 7.40 -5.71 -9.20
N CYS A 7 8.43 -5.08 -9.75
CA CYS A 7 8.25 -4.04 -10.75
C CYS A 7 7.60 -4.61 -12.02
N PRO A 8 6.50 -4.02 -12.53
CA PRO A 8 5.81 -4.48 -13.74
C PRO A 8 6.50 -4.06 -15.04
N GLY A 9 7.69 -3.45 -14.96
CA GLY A 9 8.45 -3.07 -16.16
C GLY A 9 8.83 -4.30 -16.98
N LEU A 10 8.52 -4.27 -18.29
CA LEU A 10 8.69 -5.37 -19.25
C LEU A 10 10.09 -6.01 -19.24
N LEU A 11 11.12 -5.28 -18.81
CA LEU A 11 12.51 -5.74 -18.72
C LEU A 11 13.14 -5.65 -17.32
N CYS A 12 12.40 -5.18 -16.31
CA CYS A 12 12.98 -4.97 -14.98
C CYS A 12 12.69 -6.13 -14.02
N GLY A 13 11.41 -6.47 -13.81
CA GLY A 13 10.99 -7.57 -12.93
C GLY A 13 11.52 -7.54 -11.49
N SER A 14 12.18 -6.45 -11.08
CA SER A 14 12.94 -6.39 -9.82
C SER A 14 12.03 -6.34 -8.60
N THR A 15 12.49 -6.98 -7.52
CA THR A 15 11.89 -6.91 -6.18
C THR A 15 12.43 -5.76 -5.34
N ASP A 16 13.44 -5.03 -5.81
CA ASP A 16 13.98 -3.84 -5.15
C ASP A 16 13.04 -2.66 -5.41
N VAL A 17 11.98 -2.60 -4.60
CA VAL A 17 10.95 -1.57 -4.68
C VAL A 17 10.75 -0.91 -3.33
N THR A 18 10.72 0.42 -3.31
CA THR A 18 10.47 1.24 -2.12
C THR A 18 9.04 1.74 -2.15
N GLN A 19 8.28 1.60 -1.07
CA GLN A 19 6.94 2.18 -0.99
C GLN A 19 7.04 3.71 -0.93
N ILE A 20 6.36 4.42 -1.84
CA ILE A 20 6.30 5.88 -1.85
C ILE A 20 4.95 6.32 -1.33
N GLY A 21 4.95 6.88 -0.12
CA GLY A 21 3.75 7.41 0.52
C GLY A 21 2.84 6.30 1.01
N GLU A 22 2.47 6.36 2.29
CA GLU A 22 1.48 5.46 2.83
C GLU A 22 0.09 6.06 2.64
N LYS A 23 -0.71 5.43 1.77
CA LYS A 23 -2.11 5.81 1.63
C LYS A 23 -2.90 5.05 2.68
N THR A 24 -3.42 5.75 3.67
CA THR A 24 -4.37 5.21 4.66
C THR A 24 -5.78 5.64 4.30
N ARG A 25 -6.76 4.81 4.66
CA ARG A 25 -8.19 5.15 4.59
C ARG A 25 -8.69 5.23 6.02
N THR A 26 -9.09 6.43 6.42
CA THR A 26 -9.75 6.68 7.70
C THR A 26 -11.26 6.71 7.48
N SER A 27 -12.00 5.96 8.29
CA SER A 27 -13.46 5.98 8.29
C SER A 27 -13.96 6.19 9.71
N VAL A 28 -15.06 6.91 9.89
CA VAL A 28 -15.72 7.03 11.19
C VAL A 28 -16.23 5.63 11.59
N ASN A 29 -15.97 5.24 12.83
CA ASN A 29 -16.50 4.01 13.40
C ASN A 29 -17.86 4.32 14.03
N LEU A 30 -18.90 3.71 13.46
CA LEU A 30 -20.30 3.90 13.89
C LEU A 30 -20.78 2.74 14.77
N ASN A 31 -19.87 1.92 15.30
CA ASN A 31 -20.25 0.76 16.11
C ASN A 31 -20.62 1.20 17.54
N PRO A 32 -21.89 1.04 17.97
CA PRO A 32 -22.32 1.42 19.32
C PRO A 32 -21.70 0.58 20.43
N LEU A 33 -21.16 -0.61 20.12
CA LEU A 33 -20.45 -1.46 21.08
C LEU A 33 -19.02 -0.97 21.37
N HIS A 34 -18.48 -0.06 20.56
CA HIS A 34 -17.17 0.54 20.79
C HIS A 34 -17.25 2.07 20.74
N PRO A 35 -17.88 2.69 21.75
CA PRO A 35 -18.19 4.12 21.76
C PRO A 35 -16.97 5.05 21.79
N PHE A 36 -15.80 4.55 22.22
CA PHE A 36 -14.57 5.35 22.31
C PHE A 36 -13.66 5.24 21.09
N THR A 37 -13.88 4.25 20.21
CA THR A 37 -13.20 4.21 18.91
C THR A 37 -14.00 5.03 17.92
N LEU A 38 -13.62 6.29 17.72
CA LEU A 38 -14.30 7.21 16.80
C LEU A 38 -13.90 7.00 15.33
N VAL A 39 -12.68 6.53 15.09
CA VAL A 39 -12.11 6.37 13.75
C VAL A 39 -11.42 5.03 13.58
N ASN A 40 -11.63 4.43 12.42
CA ASN A 40 -10.92 3.24 11.95
C ASN A 40 -9.94 3.67 10.86
N THR A 41 -8.65 3.50 11.10
CA THR A 41 -7.59 3.67 10.11
C THR A 41 -7.19 2.31 9.56
N LYS A 42 -7.25 2.16 8.23
CA LYS A 42 -6.75 0.95 7.56
C LYS A 42 -5.83 1.36 6.42
N SER A 43 -4.72 0.66 6.24
CA SER A 43 -3.86 0.87 5.07
C SER A 43 -4.66 0.60 3.79
N ALA A 44 -4.55 1.48 2.81
CA ALA A 44 -5.27 1.32 1.56
C ALA A 44 -4.82 0.04 0.83
N LYS A 45 -5.78 -0.64 0.19
CA LYS A 45 -5.52 -1.89 -0.54
C LYS A 45 -4.53 -1.73 -1.70
N LYS A 46 -4.24 -0.50 -2.16
CA LYS A 46 -3.25 -0.24 -3.21
C LYS A 46 -2.30 0.85 -2.70
N GLN A 47 -1.02 0.57 -2.75
CA GLN A 47 0.05 1.50 -2.40
C GLN A 47 0.86 1.84 -3.65
N LYS A 48 1.53 2.99 -3.63
CA LYS A 48 2.48 3.38 -4.67
C LYS A 48 3.86 2.87 -4.31
N PHE A 49 4.59 2.38 -5.31
CA PHE A 49 5.93 1.85 -5.19
C PHE A 49 6.83 2.49 -6.23
N HIS A 50 8.06 2.80 -5.82
CA HIS A 50 9.18 3.13 -6.67
C HIS A 50 9.98 1.86 -6.93
N CYS A 51 10.39 1.60 -8.17
CA CYS A 51 11.43 0.61 -8.42
C CYS A 51 12.81 1.28 -8.44
N ASN A 52 13.69 0.86 -7.55
CA ASN A 52 15.04 1.46 -7.44
C ASN A 52 15.93 1.11 -8.64
N LYS A 53 15.61 0.04 -9.39
CA LYS A 53 16.41 -0.37 -10.57
C LYS A 53 16.05 0.34 -11.85
N CYS A 54 14.76 0.63 -12.09
CA CYS A 54 14.30 1.26 -13.33
C CYS A 54 13.64 2.63 -13.13
N GLY A 55 13.57 3.14 -11.90
CA GLY A 55 12.98 4.43 -11.55
C GLY A 55 11.45 4.50 -11.70
N ARG A 56 10.78 3.43 -12.16
CA ARG A 56 9.34 3.45 -12.44
C ARG A 56 8.53 3.51 -11.16
N ILE A 57 7.51 4.37 -11.18
CA ILE A 57 6.50 4.46 -10.12
C ILE A 57 5.27 3.68 -10.57
N PHE A 58 4.80 2.74 -9.75
CA PHE A 58 3.63 1.92 -10.05
C PHE A 58 2.78 1.68 -8.80
N THR A 59 1.50 1.33 -8.98
CA THR A 59 0.62 0.98 -7.87
C THR A 59 0.42 -0.53 -7.78
N ALA A 60 0.64 -1.10 -6.61
CA ALA A 60 0.41 -2.52 -6.35
C ALA A 60 -0.42 -2.74 -5.08
N LYS A 61 -1.07 -3.90 -5.01
CA LYS A 61 -1.79 -4.34 -3.82
C LYS A 61 -0.82 -5.03 -2.87
N ILE A 62 -0.80 -4.58 -1.62
CA ILE A 62 -0.15 -5.25 -0.49
C ILE A 62 -1.00 -6.45 -0.08
#